data_AF-A0A9Q8MBW2-F1
#
_entry.id   AF-A0A9Q8MBW2-F1
#
_cell.length_a   1.000
_cell.length_b   1.000
_cell.length_c   1.000
_cell.angle_alpha   90.00
_cell.angle_beta   90.00
_cell.angle_gamma   90.00
#
_symmetry.space_group_name_H-M   'P 1'
#
loop_
_entity.id
_entity.type
_entity.pdbx_description
1 polymer ?
#
loop_
_entity_poly.entity_id
_entity_poly.type
_entity_poly.pdbx_seq_one_letter_code
_entity_poly.pdbx_strand_id
1 'polypeptide(L)'
;MIYILEHIKNHSGAAGLKIDPEPDVGISELNVCSYPSANQYLLTLAEYLDDGDLIVRTKSDTPYNPNLVMFNGDGEMYPSSAIIDDFDFVIKVFSVFLETGDVPYDLMDI
;
A
#
# COMPACT_ATOMS: atom_id res chain seq x y z
N MET A 1 0.49 -7.76 -16.57
CA MET A 1 -0.22 -6.74 -15.77
C MET A 1 0.72 -5.90 -14.90
N ILE A 2 1.87 -6.43 -14.47
CA ILE A 2 2.80 -5.74 -13.55
C ILE A 2 3.64 -4.62 -14.23
N TYR A 3 3.82 -4.64 -15.55
CA TYR A 3 4.61 -3.62 -16.27
C TYR A 3 4.19 -2.17 -16.00
N ILE A 4 2.93 -1.94 -15.60
CA ILE A 4 2.47 -0.59 -15.29
C ILE A 4 3.16 -0.01 -14.04
N LEU A 5 3.56 -0.86 -13.09
CA LEU A 5 4.27 -0.44 -11.88
C LEU A 5 5.71 -0.02 -12.18
N GLU A 6 6.35 -0.55 -13.23
CA GLU A 6 7.69 -0.12 -13.63
C GLU A 6 7.73 1.37 -14.01
N HIS A 7 6.59 1.97 -14.39
CA HIS A 7 6.52 3.41 -14.67
C HIS A 7 6.67 4.29 -13.43
N ILE A 8 6.38 3.75 -12.23
CA ILE A 8 6.55 4.47 -10.96
C ILE A 8 7.89 4.14 -10.30
N LYS A 9 8.66 3.18 -10.85
CA LYS A 9 10.00 2.88 -10.38
C LYS A 9 10.95 4.04 -10.70
N ASN A 10 11.53 4.63 -9.67
CA ASN A 10 12.40 5.82 -9.74
C ASN A 10 11.73 7.09 -10.31
N HIS A 11 10.40 7.15 -10.38
CA HIS A 11 9.66 8.32 -10.86
C HIS A 11 8.62 8.74 -9.83
N SER A 12 8.16 9.99 -9.87
CA SER A 12 6.95 10.36 -9.14
C SER A 12 5.74 9.74 -9.82
N GLY A 13 4.89 9.09 -9.05
CA GLY A 13 3.63 8.60 -9.58
C GLY A 13 2.87 7.76 -8.57
N ALA A 14 1.68 7.35 -8.99
CA ALA A 14 0.83 6.44 -8.25
C ALA A 14 0.23 5.39 -9.19
N ALA A 15 -0.05 4.22 -8.65
CA ALA A 15 -0.76 3.15 -9.34
C ALA A 15 -1.69 2.44 -8.35
N GLY A 16 -2.82 1.93 -8.84
CA GLY A 16 -3.83 1.33 -7.99
C GLY A 16 -4.67 0.28 -8.69
N LEU A 17 -5.29 -0.58 -7.88
CA LEU A 17 -6.29 -1.55 -8.25
C LEU A 17 -7.51 -1.34 -7.36
N LYS A 18 -8.69 -1.21 -7.97
CA LYS A 18 -9.96 -1.06 -7.27
C LYS A 18 -10.90 -2.19 -7.67
N ILE A 19 -11.63 -2.73 -6.69
CA ILE A 19 -12.73 -3.66 -6.95
C ILE A 19 -13.99 -2.85 -7.25
N ASP A 20 -14.65 -3.18 -8.37
CA ASP A 20 -15.91 -2.57 -8.81
C ASP A 20 -16.90 -3.69 -9.23
N PRO A 21 -18.07 -3.83 -8.58
CA PRO A 21 -18.58 -2.99 -7.50
C PRO A 21 -17.75 -3.13 -6.21
N GLU A 22 -17.75 -2.06 -5.41
CA GLU A 22 -17.09 -2.04 -4.11
C GLU A 22 -17.71 -3.10 -3.18
N PRO A 23 -16.91 -3.92 -2.49
CA PRO A 23 -17.42 -5.01 -1.66
C PRO A 23 -17.96 -4.50 -0.32
N ASP A 24 -18.96 -5.21 0.23
CA ASP A 24 -19.46 -4.95 1.58
C ASP A 24 -18.47 -5.39 2.68
N VAL A 25 -17.67 -6.43 2.40
CA VAL A 25 -16.64 -7.00 3.28
C VAL A 25 -15.44 -7.45 2.42
N GLY A 26 -14.22 -7.18 2.89
CA GLY A 26 -12.96 -7.50 2.23
C GLY A 26 -12.26 -6.30 1.61
N ILE A 27 -11.17 -6.56 0.89
CA ILE A 27 -10.34 -5.51 0.28
C ILE A 27 -11.11 -4.79 -0.83
N SER A 28 -11.18 -3.46 -0.76
CA SER A 28 -11.79 -2.62 -1.79
C SER A 28 -10.76 -2.03 -2.76
N GLU A 29 -9.55 -1.73 -2.27
CA GLU A 29 -8.54 -1.03 -3.05
C GLU A 29 -7.10 -1.33 -2.58
N LEU A 30 -6.18 -1.46 -3.53
CA LEU A 30 -4.74 -1.52 -3.32
C LEU A 30 -4.08 -0.38 -4.09
N ASN A 31 -3.34 0.49 -3.41
CA ASN A 31 -2.65 1.64 -3.98
C ASN A 31 -1.16 1.66 -3.63
N VAL A 32 -0.37 2.23 -4.52
CA VAL A 32 1.03 2.58 -4.26
C VAL A 32 1.34 3.97 -4.81
N CYS A 33 2.03 4.77 -4.01
CA CYS A 33 2.55 6.08 -4.39
C CYS A 33 4.09 6.09 -4.28
N SER A 34 4.74 6.91 -5.10
CA SER A 34 6.20 7.03 -5.18
C SER A 34 6.64 8.48 -5.35
N TYR A 35 7.82 8.81 -4.80
CA TYR A 35 8.41 10.14 -4.92
C TYR A 35 9.85 10.05 -5.48
N PRO A 36 10.26 10.94 -6.40
CA PRO A 36 11.43 10.74 -7.24
C PRO A 36 12.73 10.93 -6.47
N SER A 37 12.70 11.67 -5.36
CA SER A 37 13.90 12.04 -4.62
C SER A 37 14.43 10.92 -3.72
N ALA A 38 13.68 9.82 -3.54
CA ALA A 38 14.01 8.86 -2.48
C ALA A 38 13.92 7.36 -2.82
N ASN A 39 13.48 6.92 -4.01
CA ASN A 39 13.22 5.49 -4.28
C ASN A 39 12.37 4.81 -3.18
N GLN A 40 11.43 5.58 -2.66
CA GLN A 40 10.54 5.17 -1.59
C GLN A 40 9.13 5.06 -2.13
N TYR A 41 8.40 4.10 -1.58
CA TYR A 41 7.05 3.74 -1.96
C TYR A 41 6.18 3.72 -0.70
N LEU A 42 4.96 4.19 -0.84
CA LEU A 42 3.93 4.07 0.19
C LEU A 42 2.82 3.21 -0.38
N LEU A 43 2.61 2.04 0.20
CA LEU A 43 1.57 1.09 -0.20
C LEU A 43 0.44 1.13 0.83
N THR A 44 -0.79 1.30 0.34
CA THR A 44 -2.01 1.34 1.15
C THR A 44 -3.02 0.32 0.62
N LEU A 45 -3.66 -0.38 1.54
CA LEU A 45 -4.65 -1.42 1.25
C LEU A 45 -5.91 -1.14 2.05
N ALA A 46 -6.99 -0.76 1.37
CA ALA A 46 -8.28 -0.46 1.97
C ALA A 46 -9.10 -1.75 2.09
N GLU A 47 -9.62 -2.04 3.28
CA GLU A 47 -10.32 -3.28 3.61
C GLU A 47 -11.53 -2.97 4.49
N TYR A 48 -12.71 -3.45 4.09
CA TYR A 48 -13.92 -3.45 4.91
C TYR A 48 -13.93 -4.69 5.81
N LEU A 49 -14.02 -4.47 7.12
CA LEU A 49 -14.14 -5.53 8.11
C LEU A 49 -15.57 -6.10 8.16
N ASP A 50 -15.75 -7.21 8.88
CA ASP A 50 -17.05 -7.89 9.04
C ASP A 50 -18.15 -7.00 9.66
N ASP A 51 -17.78 -5.96 10.41
CA ASP A 51 -18.69 -4.97 11.00
C ASP A 51 -18.99 -3.78 10.07
N GLY A 52 -18.38 -3.77 8.87
CA GLY A 52 -18.49 -2.70 7.88
C GLY A 52 -17.53 -1.54 8.10
N ASP A 53 -16.65 -1.59 9.11
CA ASP A 53 -15.63 -0.56 9.31
C ASP A 53 -14.55 -0.64 8.23
N LEU A 54 -14.20 0.51 7.67
CA LEU A 54 -13.09 0.62 6.72
C LEU A 54 -11.78 0.82 7.47
N ILE A 55 -10.84 -0.10 7.27
CA ILE A 55 -9.45 0.05 7.71
C ILE A 55 -8.52 0.27 6.52
N VAL A 56 -7.39 0.92 6.77
CA VAL A 56 -6.30 1.04 5.81
C VAL A 56 -5.08 0.34 6.39
N ARG A 57 -4.67 -0.74 5.74
CA ARG A 57 -3.45 -1.48 6.05
C ARG A 57 -2.28 -0.86 5.29
N THR A 58 -1.16 -0.69 5.96
CA THR A 58 0.12 -0.27 5.40
C THR A 58 1.19 -1.26 5.83
N LYS A 59 2.43 -1.13 5.34
CA LYS A 59 3.52 -1.94 5.88
C LYS A 59 3.74 -1.58 7.36
N SER A 60 3.59 -2.56 8.24
CA SER A 60 3.63 -2.33 9.68
C SER A 60 5.05 -2.44 10.21
N ASP A 61 5.37 -1.57 11.18
CA ASP A 61 6.14 -1.97 12.34
C ASP A 61 5.47 -1.27 13.53
N THR A 62 4.66 -2.00 14.31
CA THR A 62 4.17 -1.46 15.58
C THR A 62 5.14 -1.86 16.68
N PRO A 63 5.69 -0.86 17.37
CA PRO A 63 5.14 -0.58 18.68
C PRO A 63 4.99 0.92 18.98
N TYR A 64 3.96 1.25 19.76
CA TYR A 64 3.84 2.41 20.66
C TYR A 64 4.74 3.63 20.31
N ASN A 65 4.18 4.58 19.56
CA ASN A 65 4.78 5.88 19.16
C ASN A 65 5.63 5.84 17.85
N PRO A 66 4.98 5.69 16.68
CA PRO A 66 5.68 5.66 15.40
C PRO A 66 6.33 7.02 15.10
N ASN A 67 7.58 7.00 14.63
CA ASN A 67 8.17 8.16 13.98
C ASN A 67 7.36 8.46 12.71
N LEU A 68 6.67 9.60 12.69
CA LEU A 68 5.84 10.01 11.57
C LEU A 68 6.64 10.82 10.56
N VAL A 69 6.41 10.55 9.28
CA VAL A 69 7.02 11.25 8.14
C VAL A 69 5.95 11.68 7.16
N MET A 70 6.19 12.80 6.51
CA MET A 70 5.36 13.28 5.41
C MET A 70 5.92 12.71 4.10
N PHE A 71 5.10 11.96 3.34
CA PHE A 71 5.59 11.23 2.18
C PHE A 71 5.49 12.00 0.86
N ASN A 72 4.41 12.75 0.66
CA ASN A 72 4.04 13.39 -0.62
C ASN A 72 3.70 14.89 -0.48
N GLY A 73 3.91 15.48 0.70
CA GLY A 73 3.71 16.92 0.92
C GLY A 73 2.25 17.37 0.99
N ASP A 74 1.29 16.45 1.02
CA ASP A 74 -0.14 16.74 1.14
C ASP A 74 -0.58 17.08 2.58
N GLY A 75 0.34 16.92 3.55
CA GLY A 75 0.11 17.15 4.97
C GLY A 75 -0.26 15.89 5.75
N GLU A 76 -0.43 14.75 5.08
CA GLU A 76 -0.65 13.46 5.71
C GLU A 76 0.66 12.89 6.24
N MET A 77 0.55 12.29 7.43
CA MET A 77 1.68 11.79 8.21
C MET A 77 1.57 10.29 8.31
N TYR A 78 2.60 9.60 7.82
CA TYR A 78 2.66 8.15 7.78
C TYR A 78 3.74 7.64 8.74
N PRO A 79 3.55 6.48 9.38
CA PRO A 79 4.65 5.80 10.06
C PRO A 79 5.83 5.63 9.10
N SER A 80 7.04 5.97 9.53
CA SER A 80 8.25 5.73 8.74
C SER A 80 8.43 4.27 8.34
N SER A 81 7.88 3.32 9.12
CA SER A 81 7.83 1.90 8.79
C SER A 81 6.91 1.54 7.62
N ALA A 82 5.92 2.39 7.32
CA ALA A 82 5.07 2.24 6.13
C ALA A 82 5.80 2.59 4.82
N ILE A 83 6.98 3.20 4.92
CA ILE A 83 7.79 3.58 3.77
C ILE A 83 8.62 2.38 3.32
N ILE A 84 8.34 1.93 2.10
CA ILE A 84 8.97 0.79 1.47
C ILE A 84 10.10 1.30 0.57
N ASP A 85 11.29 0.73 0.66
CA ASP A 85 12.43 0.97 -0.24
C ASP A 85 12.71 -0.22 -1.20
N ASP A 86 11.98 -1.32 -1.01
CA ASP A 86 12.03 -2.52 -1.85
C ASP A 86 10.90 -2.51 -2.89
N PHE A 87 11.25 -2.21 -4.13
CA PHE A 87 10.28 -2.24 -5.23
C PHE A 87 9.77 -3.66 -5.54
N ASP A 88 10.59 -4.70 -5.34
CA ASP A 88 10.17 -6.08 -5.59
C ASP A 88 9.11 -6.51 -4.58
N PHE A 89 9.14 -5.95 -3.36
CA PHE A 89 8.05 -6.09 -2.39
C PHE A 89 6.73 -5.49 -2.90
N VAL A 90 6.77 -4.29 -3.48
CA VAL A 90 5.58 -3.66 -4.11
C VAL A 90 5.02 -4.59 -5.19
N ILE A 91 5.87 -5.11 -6.07
CA ILE A 91 5.47 -6.06 -7.12
C ILE A 91 4.81 -7.31 -6.51
N LYS A 92 5.40 -7.87 -5.45
CA LYS A 92 4.88 -9.07 -4.78
C LYS A 92 3.48 -8.84 -4.22
N VAL A 93 3.23 -7.74 -3.53
CA VAL A 93 1.90 -7.44 -2.96
C VAL A 93 0.84 -7.33 -4.05
N PHE A 94 1.13 -6.58 -5.13
CA PHE A 94 0.22 -6.48 -6.28
C PHE A 94 -0.04 -7.83 -6.94
N SER A 95 0.99 -8.67 -7.06
CA SER A 95 0.85 -10.00 -7.67
C SER A 95 -0.04 -10.90 -6.83
N VAL A 96 0.17 -10.94 -5.51
CA VAL A 96 -0.66 -11.72 -4.59
C VAL A 96 -2.10 -11.27 -4.66
N PHE A 97 -2.36 -9.95 -4.58
CA PHE A 97 -3.72 -9.42 -4.66
C PHE A 97 -4.42 -9.77 -5.97
N LEU A 98 -3.71 -9.73 -7.10
CA LEU A 98 -4.26 -10.10 -8.40
C LEU A 98 -4.54 -11.61 -8.55
N GLU A 99 -3.78 -12.46 -7.86
CA GLU A 99 -3.92 -13.92 -7.91
C GLU A 99 -5.02 -14.43 -6.98
N THR A 100 -5.18 -13.83 -5.79
CA THR A 100 -6.04 -14.34 -4.73
C THR A 100 -7.26 -13.45 -4.45
N GLY A 101 -7.22 -12.18 -4.85
CA GLY A 101 -8.17 -11.17 -4.38
C GLY A 101 -7.94 -10.74 -2.93
N ASP A 102 -6.84 -11.15 -2.31
CA ASP A 102 -6.52 -10.90 -0.90
C ASP A 102 -5.02 -10.58 -0.70
N VAL A 103 -4.65 -9.98 0.42
CA VAL A 103 -3.26 -9.77 0.85
C VAL A 103 -3.13 -10.24 2.30
N PRO A 104 -2.39 -11.34 2.56
CA PRO A 104 -2.21 -11.85 3.93
C PRO A 104 -1.60 -10.80 4.87
N TYR A 105 -2.06 -10.76 6.13
CA TYR A 105 -1.52 -9.85 7.16
C TYR A 105 0.00 -10.01 7.32
N ASP A 106 0.46 -11.25 7.45
CA ASP A 106 1.89 -11.59 7.58
C ASP A 106 2.75 -11.12 6.38
N LEU A 107 2.16 -10.84 5.20
CA LEU A 107 2.93 -10.30 4.08
C LEU A 107 3.25 -8.81 4.29
N MET A 108 2.42 -8.09 5.04
CA MET A 108 2.51 -6.65 5.27
C MET A 108 3.18 -6.30 6.61
N ASP A 109 3.25 -7.26 7.53
CA ASP A 109 3.78 -7.09 8.90
C ASP A 109 5.22 -7.61 9.07
N ILE A 110 6.02 -7.63 7.99
CA ILE A 110 7.41 -8.14 7.97
C ILE A 110 8.44 -7.06 8.30
#